data_AF-S4RGI1-F1
#
_entry.id   AF-S4RGI1-F1
#
_cell.length_a   1.000
_cell.length_b   1.000
_cell.length_c   1.000
_cell.angle_alpha   90.00
_cell.angle_beta   90.00
_cell.angle_gamma   90.00
#
_symmetry.space_group_name_H-M   'P 1'
#
loop_
_entity.id
_entity.type
_entity.pdbx_description
1 polymer ?
#
loop_
_entity_poly.entity_id
_entity_poly.type
_entity_poly.pdbx_seq_one_letter_code
_entity_poly.pdbx_strand_id
1 'polypeptide(L)'
;LTTATARVPAVAVPAVMVEPGEEAMRQLFKFYRRRCPAPDLGGVLDLRESHRASVRAWMLPQVYRTRLDASALDGEAQRVGLQPASQWRAYGLNGYPGFIFIVNPFLPSGQRFWVRQCLKLYPRKPNVCNLDAHDPQRDDVWASGISSPRAGKSPREPRSLLEKLRWVTLGYHYNWDTKVG
;
A
#
# COMPACT_ATOMS: atom_id res chain seq x y z
N LEU A 1 48.51 20.07 6.93
CA LEU A 1 47.30 20.37 6.13
C LEU A 1 46.36 19.17 6.25
N THR A 2 45.57 19.18 7.33
CA THR A 2 44.60 18.12 7.66
C THR A 2 43.30 18.40 6.92
N THR A 3 43.00 17.55 5.92
CA THR A 3 41.79 17.65 5.11
C THR A 3 40.58 17.24 5.95
N ALA A 4 39.79 18.21 6.40
CA ALA A 4 38.52 18.00 7.07
C ALA A 4 37.51 17.40 6.07
N THR A 5 37.10 16.16 6.30
CA THR A 5 35.98 15.54 5.58
C THR A 5 34.70 16.22 6.06
N ALA A 6 34.13 17.08 5.22
CA ALA A 6 32.86 17.73 5.49
C ALA A 6 31.75 16.66 5.60
N ARG A 7 31.25 16.43 6.81
CA ARG A 7 30.00 15.69 7.04
C ARG A 7 28.89 16.47 6.34
N VAL A 8 28.35 15.88 5.27
CA VAL A 8 27.07 16.31 4.70
C VAL A 8 26.04 16.26 5.85
N PRO A 9 25.33 17.35 6.16
CA PRO A 9 24.37 17.32 7.23
C PRO A 9 23.28 16.32 6.85
N ALA A 10 23.08 15.31 7.68
CA ALA A 10 21.88 14.49 7.63
C ALA A 10 20.71 15.46 7.75
N VAL A 11 19.89 15.55 6.70
CA VAL A 11 18.65 16.33 6.73
C VAL A 11 17.79 15.67 7.78
N ALA A 12 17.85 16.20 9.00
CA ALA A 12 16.99 15.82 10.10
C ALA A 12 15.56 15.92 9.58
N VAL A 13 14.74 14.89 9.87
CA VAL A 13 13.30 15.08 9.85
C VAL A 13 13.08 16.33 10.69
N PRO A 14 12.52 17.40 10.13
CA PRO A 14 12.34 18.58 10.92
C PRO A 14 11.37 18.12 12.02
N ALA A 15 11.84 18.18 13.27
CA ALA A 15 10.99 18.13 14.43
C ALA A 15 10.18 19.42 14.42
N VAL A 16 9.36 19.59 13.38
CA VAL A 16 8.39 20.65 13.35
C VAL A 16 7.31 20.13 14.27
N MET A 17 7.30 20.69 15.47
CA MET A 17 6.10 20.85 16.26
C MET A 17 5.11 21.65 15.40
N VAL A 18 4.59 21.06 14.33
CA VAL A 18 3.39 21.57 13.68
C VAL A 18 2.27 21.08 14.55
N GLU A 19 1.48 22.00 15.08
CA GLU A 19 0.20 21.66 15.67
C GLU A 19 -0.55 20.67 14.74
N PRO A 20 -1.14 19.60 15.27
CA PRO A 20 -1.87 18.64 14.47
C PRO A 20 -2.87 19.36 13.54
N GLY A 21 -2.72 19.18 12.23
CA GLY A 21 -3.50 19.94 11.26
C GLY A 21 -3.12 19.64 9.81
N GLU A 22 -3.87 20.23 8.87
CA GLU A 22 -3.70 19.98 7.43
C GLU A 22 -2.28 20.28 6.94
N GLU A 23 -1.66 21.35 7.45
CA GLU A 23 -0.30 21.75 7.05
C GLU A 23 0.74 20.73 7.54
N ALA A 24 0.58 20.18 8.75
CA ALA A 24 1.43 19.11 9.27
C ALA A 24 1.36 17.87 8.37
N MET A 25 0.15 17.47 7.99
CA MET A 25 -0.08 16.33 7.09
C MET A 25 0.54 16.58 5.71
N ARG A 26 0.37 17.79 5.17
CA ARG A 26 0.92 18.19 3.86
C ARG A 26 2.44 18.16 3.85
N GLN A 27 3.09 18.64 4.91
CA GLN A 27 4.55 18.61 5.05
C GLN A 27 5.08 17.18 5.16
N LEU A 28 4.47 16.34 6.00
CA LEU A 28 4.83 14.92 6.13
C LEU A 28 4.65 14.16 4.81
N PHE A 29 3.55 14.40 4.10
CA PHE A 29 3.32 13.82 2.78
C PHE A 29 4.39 14.23 1.76
N LYS A 30 4.72 15.52 1.68
CA LYS A 30 5.79 16.03 0.79
C LYS A 30 7.15 15.40 1.14
N PHE A 31 7.44 15.26 2.43
CA PHE A 31 8.67 14.63 2.92
C PHE A 31 8.79 13.18 2.45
N TYR A 32 7.81 12.32 2.73
CA TYR A 32 7.87 10.90 2.36
C TYR A 32 7.70 10.63 0.85
N ARG A 33 7.09 11.55 0.10
CA ARG A 33 6.96 11.45 -1.36
C ARG A 33 8.25 11.81 -2.12
N ARG A 34 9.17 12.56 -1.50
CA ARG A 34 10.42 13.00 -2.14
C ARG A 34 11.24 11.78 -2.60
N ARG A 35 11.84 11.86 -3.79
CA ARG A 35 12.68 10.77 -4.34
C ARG A 35 14.18 11.01 -4.24
N CYS A 36 14.61 12.28 -4.27
CA CYS A 36 16.01 12.67 -4.22
C CYS A 36 16.18 13.90 -3.30
N PRO A 37 16.98 13.80 -2.21
CA PRO A 37 17.46 12.54 -1.63
C PRO A 37 16.29 11.69 -1.11
N ALA A 38 16.49 10.38 -1.03
CA ALA A 38 15.52 9.49 -0.41
C ALA A 38 15.20 9.96 1.02
N PRO A 39 13.93 9.89 1.46
CA PRO A 39 13.55 10.34 2.79
C PRO A 39 14.07 9.37 3.85
N ASP A 40 14.35 9.91 5.04
CA ASP A 40 14.59 9.11 6.24
C ASP A 40 13.30 8.39 6.64
N LEU A 41 13.35 7.05 6.68
CA LEU A 41 12.20 6.20 7.04
C LEU A 41 12.17 5.83 8.53
N GLY A 42 13.08 6.36 9.36
CA GLY A 42 13.13 6.05 10.80
C GLY A 42 11.88 6.45 11.59
N GLY A 43 11.04 7.34 11.03
CA GLY A 43 9.73 7.70 11.56
C GLY A 43 8.55 6.87 11.01
N VAL A 44 8.81 5.86 10.16
CA VAL A 44 7.77 4.96 9.65
C VAL A 44 7.65 3.76 10.58
N LEU A 45 6.42 3.45 10.98
CA LEU A 45 6.13 2.31 11.84
C LEU A 45 6.16 1.00 11.04
N ASP A 46 7.03 0.06 11.43
CA ASP A 46 7.09 -1.29 10.87
C ASP A 46 6.59 -2.34 11.88
N LEU A 47 5.37 -2.84 11.66
CA LEU A 47 4.71 -3.80 12.53
C LEU A 47 5.10 -5.26 12.24
N ARG A 48 5.94 -5.51 11.24
CA ARG A 48 6.45 -6.86 10.95
C ARG A 48 7.50 -7.28 11.98
N GLU A 49 8.35 -6.34 12.35
CA GLU A 49 9.51 -6.51 13.24
C GLU A 49 9.30 -5.79 14.57
N SER A 50 8.14 -5.97 15.22
CA SER A 50 7.71 -5.27 16.45
C SER A 50 8.62 -5.41 17.69
N HIS A 51 9.88 -5.83 17.52
CA HIS A 51 10.96 -5.87 18.51
C HIS A 51 12.14 -4.92 18.20
N ARG A 52 12.23 -4.29 17.02
CA ARG A 52 13.27 -3.29 16.76
C ARG A 52 12.74 -1.90 17.10
N ALA A 53 13.15 -1.40 18.27
CA ALA A 53 12.93 -0.02 18.65
C ALA A 53 13.55 0.89 17.56
N SER A 54 12.70 1.54 16.76
CA SER A 54 13.14 2.63 15.90
C SER A 54 13.85 3.67 16.77
N VAL A 55 14.89 4.32 16.22
CA VAL A 55 15.67 5.37 16.91
C VAL A 55 14.79 6.51 17.44
N ARG A 56 13.53 6.59 16.97
CA ARG A 56 12.51 7.54 17.39
C ARG A 56 11.21 6.89 17.89
N ALA A 57 11.30 5.71 18.51
CA ALA A 57 10.14 5.00 19.05
C ALA A 57 9.27 5.87 19.99
N TRP A 58 9.88 6.81 20.71
CA TRP A 58 9.18 7.78 21.57
C TRP A 58 8.29 8.78 20.82
N MET A 59 8.50 8.97 19.51
CA MET A 59 7.66 9.82 18.65
C MET A 59 6.49 9.09 18.01
N LEU A 60 6.43 7.75 18.12
CA LEU A 60 5.41 6.95 17.48
C LEU A 60 4.26 6.65 18.46
N PRO A 61 3.02 6.51 17.96
CA PRO A 61 1.93 6.02 18.77
C PRO A 61 2.29 4.67 19.39
N GLN A 62 1.94 4.50 20.67
CA GLN A 62 2.16 3.23 21.33
C GLN A 62 1.33 2.14 20.66
N VAL A 63 2.01 1.05 20.29
CA VAL A 63 1.44 -0.10 19.60
C VAL A 63 1.02 -1.13 20.63
N TYR A 64 -0.19 -1.69 20.48
CA TYR A 64 -0.64 -2.81 21.30
C TYR A 64 -1.10 -3.99 20.43
N ARG A 65 -0.93 -5.21 20.93
CA ARG A 65 -1.44 -6.40 20.24
C ARG A 65 -2.95 -6.48 20.44
N THR A 66 -3.70 -6.58 19.33
CA THR A 66 -5.14 -6.84 19.38
C THR A 66 -5.40 -8.32 19.06
N ARG A 67 -6.34 -8.93 19.78
CA ARG A 67 -6.78 -10.30 19.51
C ARG A 67 -8.01 -10.24 18.63
N LEU A 68 -7.95 -10.93 17.50
CA LEU A 68 -9.10 -11.12 16.62
C LEU A 68 -9.74 -12.46 17.01
N ASP A 69 -10.98 -12.43 17.47
CA ASP A 69 -11.73 -13.65 17.77
C ASP A 69 -12.28 -14.23 16.46
N ALA A 70 -11.43 -14.98 15.76
CA ALA A 70 -11.70 -15.47 14.41
C ALA A 70 -11.22 -16.91 14.18
N SER A 71 -10.83 -17.64 15.23
CA SER A 71 -10.34 -19.03 15.10
C SER A 71 -11.37 -19.98 14.49
N ALA A 72 -12.67 -19.70 14.70
CA ALA A 72 -13.77 -20.43 14.06
C ALA A 72 -13.74 -20.35 12.51
N LEU A 73 -13.02 -19.37 11.94
CA LEU A 73 -12.88 -19.16 10.50
C LEU A 73 -11.62 -19.79 9.91
N ASP A 74 -10.83 -20.54 10.69
CA ASP A 74 -9.54 -21.07 10.24
C ASP A 74 -9.65 -21.92 8.96
N GLY A 75 -10.71 -22.72 8.83
CA GLY A 75 -11.00 -23.50 7.62
C GLY A 75 -11.29 -22.63 6.39
N GLU A 76 -12.15 -21.62 6.55
CA GLU A 76 -12.51 -20.69 5.47
C GLU A 76 -11.33 -19.80 5.06
N ALA A 77 -10.53 -19.35 6.03
CA ALA A 77 -9.32 -18.57 5.80
C ALA A 77 -8.37 -19.31 4.84
N GLN A 78 -8.14 -20.60 5.06
CA GLN A 78 -7.28 -21.40 4.18
C GLN A 78 -7.85 -21.53 2.76
N ARG A 79 -9.17 -21.69 2.61
CA ARG A 79 -9.84 -21.79 1.29
C ARG A 79 -9.62 -20.53 0.44
N VAL A 80 -9.52 -19.37 1.08
CA VAL A 80 -9.26 -18.08 0.41
C VAL A 80 -7.76 -17.70 0.37
N GLY A 81 -6.87 -18.63 0.74
CA GLY A 81 -5.42 -18.44 0.66
C GLY A 81 -4.82 -17.62 1.81
N LEU A 82 -5.48 -17.61 2.97
CA LEU A 82 -4.98 -17.02 4.22
C LEU A 82 -4.43 -18.10 5.16
N GLN A 83 -3.54 -17.70 6.06
CA GLN A 83 -3.13 -18.48 7.22
C GLN A 83 -4.33 -18.61 8.18
N PRO A 84 -4.36 -19.65 9.05
CA PRO A 84 -5.33 -19.71 10.14
C PRO A 84 -5.38 -18.39 10.92
N ALA A 85 -6.58 -17.88 11.19
CA ALA A 85 -6.79 -16.62 11.90
C ALA A 85 -6.17 -16.65 13.30
N SER A 86 -6.14 -17.83 13.93
CA SER A 86 -5.41 -18.10 15.17
C SER A 86 -3.91 -17.73 15.12
N GLN A 87 -3.30 -17.68 13.93
CA GLN A 87 -1.89 -17.34 13.72
C GLN A 87 -1.66 -15.86 13.38
N TRP A 88 -2.73 -15.08 13.16
CA TRP A 88 -2.61 -13.70 12.71
C TRP A 88 -1.98 -12.82 13.79
N ARG A 89 -1.12 -11.91 13.34
CA ARG A 89 -0.56 -10.83 14.18
C ARG A 89 -1.29 -9.54 13.85
N ALA A 90 -2.20 -9.15 14.72
CA ALA A 90 -2.95 -7.92 14.61
C ALA A 90 -2.53 -6.90 15.69
N TYR A 91 -2.48 -5.63 15.31
CA TYR A 91 -2.04 -4.53 16.17
C TYR A 91 -3.00 -3.35 16.08
N GLY A 92 -3.18 -2.65 17.19
CA GLY A 92 -3.84 -1.35 17.26
C GLY A 92 -2.85 -0.24 17.67
N LEU A 93 -3.31 1.00 17.59
CA LEU A 93 -2.52 2.19 17.92
C LEU A 93 -3.26 3.03 18.97
N ASN A 94 -2.56 3.39 20.05
CA ASN A 94 -3.10 4.33 21.04
C ASN A 94 -3.40 5.68 20.39
N GLY A 95 -4.57 6.25 20.71
CA GLY A 95 -5.08 7.47 20.07
C GLY A 95 -5.87 7.23 18.77
N TYR A 96 -5.94 5.99 18.28
CA TYR A 96 -6.66 5.63 17.06
C TYR A 96 -7.60 4.44 17.27
N PRO A 97 -8.67 4.59 18.09
CA PRO A 97 -9.62 3.52 18.33
C PRO A 97 -10.29 3.07 17.02
N GLY A 98 -10.46 1.75 16.85
CA GLY A 98 -10.98 1.15 15.63
C GLY A 98 -9.93 0.86 14.55
N PHE A 99 -8.70 1.37 14.68
CA PHE A 99 -7.61 1.02 13.79
C PHE A 99 -7.08 -0.39 14.08
N ILE A 100 -7.04 -1.24 13.06
CA ILE A 100 -6.48 -2.60 13.13
C ILE A 100 -5.53 -2.78 11.95
N PHE A 101 -4.28 -3.13 12.26
CA PHE A 101 -3.29 -3.55 11.27
C PHE A 101 -2.99 -5.04 11.41
N ILE A 102 -3.22 -5.82 10.36
CA ILE A 102 -2.93 -7.25 10.31
C ILE A 102 -1.66 -7.45 9.49
N VAL A 103 -0.61 -7.98 10.13
CA VAL A 103 0.62 -8.34 9.40
C VAL A 103 0.29 -9.48 8.45
N ASN A 104 0.73 -9.35 7.19
CA ASN A 104 0.50 -10.26 6.06
C ASN A 104 -0.05 -11.65 6.47
N PRO A 105 -1.38 -11.82 6.46
CA PRO A 105 -2.03 -13.06 6.84
C PRO A 105 -2.10 -14.06 5.67
N PHE A 106 -1.53 -13.75 4.50
CA PHE A 106 -1.68 -14.58 3.32
C PHE A 106 -0.68 -15.75 3.29
N LEU A 107 -1.12 -16.86 2.72
CA LEU A 107 -0.24 -17.87 2.17
C LEU A 107 0.45 -17.30 0.90
N PRO A 108 1.68 -17.73 0.55
CA PRO A 108 2.35 -17.27 -0.66
C PRO A 108 1.52 -17.51 -1.94
N SER A 109 0.77 -18.62 -1.99
CA SER A 109 -0.16 -18.93 -3.08
C SER A 109 -1.35 -17.96 -3.12
N GLY A 110 -1.90 -17.62 -1.94
CA GLY A 110 -3.01 -16.67 -1.81
C GLY A 110 -2.66 -15.29 -2.36
N GLN A 111 -1.49 -14.74 -2.02
CA GLN A 111 -1.07 -13.44 -2.58
C GLN A 111 -1.03 -13.45 -4.10
N ARG A 112 -0.41 -14.48 -4.70
CA ARG A 112 -0.32 -14.62 -6.16
C ARG A 112 -1.70 -14.77 -6.80
N PHE A 113 -2.59 -15.53 -6.15
CA PHE A 113 -3.96 -15.71 -6.59
C PHE A 113 -4.68 -14.36 -6.64
N TRP A 114 -4.69 -13.59 -5.54
CA TRP A 114 -5.39 -12.31 -5.46
C TRP A 114 -4.79 -11.23 -6.36
N VAL A 115 -3.46 -11.16 -6.48
CA VAL A 115 -2.79 -10.29 -7.46
C VAL A 115 -3.26 -10.60 -8.88
N ARG A 116 -3.35 -11.89 -9.24
CA ARG A 116 -3.86 -12.30 -10.55
C ARG A 116 -5.33 -11.93 -10.74
N GLN A 117 -6.18 -12.04 -9.71
CA GLN A 117 -7.57 -11.58 -9.82
C GLN A 117 -7.63 -10.07 -10.11
N CYS A 118 -6.88 -9.26 -9.36
CA CYS A 118 -6.86 -7.80 -9.53
C CYS A 118 -6.34 -7.33 -10.89
N LEU A 119 -5.40 -8.07 -11.49
CA LEU A 119 -4.78 -7.66 -12.76
C LEU A 119 -5.41 -8.31 -13.99
N LYS A 120 -5.99 -9.52 -13.85
CA LYS A 120 -6.54 -10.29 -14.97
C LYS A 120 -8.06 -10.31 -15.00
N LEU A 121 -8.70 -10.63 -13.89
CA LEU A 121 -10.13 -10.92 -13.87
C LEU A 121 -10.95 -9.66 -13.58
N TYR A 122 -10.66 -8.97 -12.48
CA TYR A 122 -11.43 -7.81 -12.04
C TYR A 122 -11.46 -6.66 -13.03
N PRO A 123 -10.41 -6.37 -13.82
CA PRO A 123 -10.50 -5.33 -14.83
C PRO A 123 -11.48 -5.67 -15.96
N ARG A 124 -11.84 -6.93 -16.19
CA ARG A 124 -12.72 -7.31 -17.32
C ARG A 124 -14.15 -6.81 -17.10
N LYS A 125 -14.88 -6.65 -18.20
CA LYS A 125 -16.33 -6.42 -18.14
C LYS A 125 -17.01 -7.57 -17.38
N PRO A 126 -18.07 -7.30 -16.61
CA PRO A 126 -18.84 -6.05 -16.55
C PRO A 126 -18.25 -4.95 -15.65
N ASN A 127 -17.13 -5.18 -14.97
CA ASN A 127 -16.59 -4.20 -14.03
C ASN A 127 -16.11 -2.92 -14.73
N VAL A 128 -16.34 -1.79 -14.07
CA VAL A 128 -15.95 -0.46 -14.57
C VAL A 128 -14.55 -0.12 -14.09
N CYS A 129 -13.71 0.35 -15.00
CA CYS A 129 -12.35 0.80 -14.72
C CYS A 129 -12.01 2.09 -15.46
N ASN A 130 -10.90 2.74 -15.10
CA ASN A 130 -10.49 4.02 -15.69
C ASN A 130 -10.26 3.99 -17.21
N LEU A 131 -10.04 2.82 -17.80
CA LEU A 131 -9.80 2.67 -19.23
C LEU A 131 -11.10 2.80 -20.05
N ASP A 132 -12.27 2.57 -19.42
CA ASP A 132 -13.56 2.61 -20.09
C ASP A 132 -13.91 4.00 -20.64
N ALA A 133 -13.31 5.06 -20.09
CA ALA A 133 -13.49 6.43 -20.57
C ALA A 133 -12.94 6.66 -21.99
N HIS A 134 -11.99 5.82 -22.43
CA HIS A 134 -11.36 5.95 -23.75
C HIS A 134 -11.52 4.70 -24.61
N ASP A 135 -11.75 3.53 -24.01
CA ASP A 135 -11.98 2.27 -24.69
C ASP A 135 -13.08 1.47 -23.97
N PRO A 136 -14.37 1.80 -24.22
CA PRO A 136 -15.49 1.13 -23.58
C PRO A 136 -15.64 -0.35 -23.96
N GLN A 137 -15.09 -0.75 -25.12
CA GLN A 137 -15.20 -2.09 -25.70
C GLN A 137 -13.98 -2.97 -25.39
N ARG A 138 -13.06 -2.50 -24.54
CA ARG A 138 -11.88 -3.28 -24.14
C ARG A 138 -12.28 -4.66 -23.60
N ASP A 139 -11.55 -5.68 -24.04
CA ASP A 139 -11.79 -7.05 -23.63
C ASP A 139 -10.68 -7.54 -22.67
N ASP A 140 -9.44 -7.70 -23.16
CA ASP A 140 -8.35 -8.28 -22.38
C ASP A 140 -7.20 -7.29 -22.07
N VAL A 141 -7.33 -6.59 -20.93
CA VAL A 141 -6.25 -5.72 -20.39
C VAL A 141 -4.98 -6.52 -20.08
N TRP A 142 -5.12 -7.76 -19.63
CA TRP A 142 -4.01 -8.61 -19.18
C TRP A 142 -3.15 -9.08 -20.35
N ALA A 143 -3.78 -9.46 -21.47
CA ALA A 143 -3.08 -9.82 -22.70
C ALA A 143 -2.13 -8.70 -23.15
N SER A 144 -2.56 -7.44 -23.08
CA SER A 144 -1.72 -6.29 -23.47
C SER A 144 -0.41 -6.18 -22.67
N GLY A 145 -0.42 -6.62 -21.40
CA GLY A 145 0.76 -6.58 -20.53
C GLY A 145 1.72 -7.74 -20.77
N ILE A 146 1.18 -8.95 -21.03
CA ILE A 146 2.01 -10.14 -21.31
C ILE A 146 2.64 -10.05 -22.69
N SER A 147 1.88 -9.62 -23.71
CA SER A 147 2.39 -9.49 -25.07
C SER A 147 3.43 -8.38 -25.22
N SER A 148 3.63 -7.56 -24.19
CA SER A 148 4.51 -6.40 -24.26
C SER A 148 5.24 -6.12 -22.94
N PRO A 149 6.07 -7.05 -22.42
CA PRO A 149 6.77 -6.88 -21.15
C PRO A 149 7.72 -5.67 -21.18
N ARG A 150 7.91 -5.00 -20.04
CA ARG A 150 8.84 -3.85 -19.96
C ARG A 150 10.32 -4.21 -20.04
N ALA A 151 10.68 -5.46 -19.81
CA ALA A 151 12.08 -5.88 -19.85
C ALA A 151 12.65 -5.62 -21.25
N GLY A 152 13.61 -4.70 -21.34
CA GLY A 152 14.26 -4.33 -22.61
C GLY A 152 13.60 -3.20 -23.42
N LYS A 153 12.50 -2.59 -22.94
CA LYS A 153 11.84 -1.50 -23.66
C LYS A 153 12.47 -0.14 -23.42
N SER A 154 12.46 0.68 -24.46
CA SER A 154 12.88 2.08 -24.33
C SER A 154 11.84 2.87 -23.50
N PRO A 155 12.24 3.91 -22.74
CA PRO A 155 11.31 4.77 -22.00
C PRO A 155 10.28 5.51 -22.88
N ARG A 156 10.51 5.53 -24.21
CA ARG A 156 9.67 6.24 -25.19
C ARG A 156 8.53 5.39 -25.74
N GLU A 157 8.53 4.09 -25.49
CA GLU A 157 7.46 3.22 -25.99
C GLU A 157 6.12 3.47 -25.29
N PRO A 158 4.99 3.34 -26.01
CA PRO A 158 3.66 3.47 -25.41
C PRO A 158 3.44 2.43 -24.30
N ARG A 159 2.84 2.88 -23.20
CA ARG A 159 2.42 1.99 -22.12
C ARG A 159 1.30 1.06 -22.56
N SER A 160 1.36 -0.21 -22.15
CA SER A 160 0.27 -1.18 -22.34
C SER A 160 -1.00 -0.78 -21.58
N LEU A 161 -2.15 -1.41 -21.88
CA LEU A 161 -3.38 -1.15 -21.14
C LEU A 161 -3.22 -1.52 -19.66
N LEU A 162 -2.53 -2.64 -19.38
CA LEU A 162 -2.25 -3.06 -18.00
C LEU A 162 -1.45 -1.99 -17.24
N GLU A 163 -0.51 -1.32 -17.90
CA GLU A 163 0.27 -0.22 -17.30
C GLU A 163 -0.48 1.11 -17.18
N LYS A 164 -1.56 1.27 -17.95
CA LYS A 164 -2.48 2.43 -17.89
C LYS A 164 -3.62 2.22 -16.90
N LEU A 165 -3.86 0.99 -16.42
CA LEU A 165 -4.83 0.68 -15.38
C LEU A 165 -4.49 1.40 -14.08
N ARG A 166 -5.47 2.05 -13.45
CA ARG A 166 -5.34 2.83 -12.21
C ARG A 166 -6.35 2.43 -11.14
N TRP A 167 -7.58 2.15 -11.54
CA TRP A 167 -8.64 1.73 -10.63
C TRP A 167 -9.64 0.84 -11.34
N VAL A 168 -10.32 0.00 -10.55
CA VAL A 168 -11.44 -0.87 -10.94
C VAL A 168 -12.48 -0.77 -9.82
N THR A 169 -13.76 -0.73 -10.17
CA THR A 169 -14.87 -0.80 -9.21
C THR A 169 -15.58 -2.14 -9.33
N LEU A 170 -15.98 -2.71 -8.20
CA LEU A 170 -16.68 -4.00 -8.10
C LEU A 170 -17.97 -3.80 -7.30
N GLY A 171 -19.04 -4.51 -7.69
CA GLY A 171 -20.33 -4.43 -6.99
C GLY A 171 -21.02 -3.10 -7.25
N TYR A 172 -21.51 -2.46 -6.18
CA TYR A 172 -22.16 -1.15 -6.27
C TYR A 172 -21.18 -0.10 -6.77
N HIS A 173 -21.48 0.47 -7.93
CA HIS A 173 -20.64 1.48 -8.55
C HIS A 173 -20.89 2.81 -7.86
N TYR A 174 -19.94 3.21 -7.01
CA TYR A 174 -19.95 4.52 -6.39
C TYR A 174 -20.01 5.59 -7.49
N ASN A 175 -21.08 6.37 -7.47
CA ASN A 175 -21.25 7.46 -8.41
C ASN A 175 -20.52 8.69 -7.84
N TRP A 176 -19.42 9.06 -8.50
CA TRP A 176 -18.54 10.15 -8.04
C TRP A 176 -19.21 11.53 -8.06
N ASP A 177 -20.25 11.74 -8.87
CA ASP A 177 -20.98 13.02 -8.97
C ASP A 177 -21.98 13.18 -7.82
N THR A 178 -22.70 12.10 -7.50
CA THR A 178 -23.78 12.10 -6.50
C THR A 178 -23.30 11.70 -5.10
N LYS A 179 -22.10 11.12 -4.99
CA LYS A 179 -21.50 10.61 -3.75
C LYS A 179 -22.38 9.59 -3.02
N VAL A 180 -23.19 8.83 -3.76
CA VAL A 180 -23.99 7.72 -3.24
C VAL A 180 -23.50 6.38 -3.82
N GLY A 181 -23.67 5.33 -3.02
CA GLY A 181 -23.41 3.93 -3.38
C GLY A 181 -24.68 3.20 -3.74
#